data_AF-A0A0F9DD56-F1
#
_entry.id   AF-A0A0F9DD56-F1
#
_cell.length_a   1.000
_cell.length_b   1.000
_cell.length_c   1.000
_cell.angle_alpha   90.00
_cell.angle_beta   90.00
_cell.angle_gamma   90.00
#
_symmetry.space_group_name_H-M   'P 1'
#
loop_
_entity.id
_entity.type
_entity.pdbx_description
1 polymer ?
#
loop_
_entity_poly.entity_id
_entity_poly.type
_entity_poly.pdbx_seq_one_letter_code
_entity_poly.pdbx_strand_id
1 'polypeptide(L)' 'MSEQVKIEREYWSNGKLKYEVPYHQGQRHGVVKWWYKSGQLECENYFLYDEPVTKEEYRKHELIESLACLNK' A
#
# COMPACT_ATOMS: atom_id res chain seq x y z
N MET A 1 -19.21 0.11 -9.57
CA MET A 1 -19.04 0.73 -8.23
C MET A 1 -17.54 0.82 -8.02
N SER A 2 -16.95 1.99 -8.21
CA SER A 2 -15.50 2.19 -8.13
C SER A 2 -15.02 1.89 -6.71
N GLU A 3 -14.23 0.83 -6.55
CA GLU A 3 -13.62 0.47 -5.28
C GLU A 3 -12.75 1.63 -4.81
N GLN A 4 -13.19 2.30 -3.76
CA GLN A 4 -12.51 3.48 -3.25
C GLN A 4 -11.33 3.01 -2.39
N VAL A 5 -10.14 2.97 -3.00
CA VAL A 5 -8.91 2.81 -2.24
C VAL A 5 -8.65 4.13 -1.49
N LYS A 6 -8.78 4.08 -0.17
CA LYS A 6 -8.48 5.22 0.71
C LYS A 6 -7.00 5.18 1.05
N ILE A 7 -6.28 6.26 0.75
CA ILE A 7 -4.87 6.37 1.09
C ILE A 7 -4.75 7.37 2.24
N GLU A 8 -4.30 6.88 3.40
CA GLU A 8 -3.96 7.74 4.53
C GLU A 8 -2.51 8.20 4.40
N ARG A 9 -2.27 9.50 4.53
CA ARG A 9 -0.95 10.10 4.51
C ARG A 9 -0.76 11.00 5.71
N GLU A 10 0.40 10.89 6.34
CA GLU A 10 0.87 11.89 7.31
C GLU A 10 2.10 12.60 6.75
N TYR A 11 2.25 13.87 7.09
CA TYR A 11 3.39 14.69 6.70
C TYR A 11 4.12 15.16 7.94
N TRP A 12 5.45 15.22 7.86
CA TRP A 12 6.29 15.88 8.83
C TRP A 12 6.03 17.39 8.85
N SER A 13 6.46 18.06 9.93
CA SER A 13 6.33 19.52 10.07
C SER A 13 7.04 20.33 8.97
N ASN A 14 7.96 19.71 8.23
CA ASN A 14 8.65 20.30 7.08
C ASN A 14 7.90 20.11 5.75
N GLY A 15 6.68 19.54 5.78
CA GLY A 15 5.86 19.26 4.60
C GLY A 15 6.26 18.01 3.83
N LYS A 16 7.30 17.28 4.25
CA LYS A 16 7.69 16.00 3.61
C LYS A 16 6.79 14.86 4.10
N LEU A 17 6.53 13.91 3.22
CA LEU A 17 5.73 12.73 3.55
C LEU A 17 6.41 11.94 4.67
N LYS A 18 5.61 11.52 5.65
CA LYS A 18 6.04 10.73 6.82
C LYS A 18 5.65 9.27 6.65
N TYR A 19 4.40 9.02 6.31
CA TYR A 19 3.94 7.69 5.93
C TYR A 19 2.78 7.75 4.94
N GLU A 20 2.55 6.62 4.28
CA GLU A 20 1.44 6.38 3.36
C GLU A 20 0.91 4.97 3.60
N VAL A 21 -0.37 4.86 3.92
CA VAL A 21 -1.07 3.60 4.21
C VAL A 21 -2.29 3.48 3.31
N PRO A 22 -2.29 2.56 2.33
CA PRO A 22 -3.46 2.29 1.51
C PRO A 22 -4.43 1.34 2.21
N TYR A 23 -5.72 1.68 2.15
CA TYR A 23 -6.83 0.92 2.67
C TYR A 23 -7.80 0.58 1.54
N HIS A 24 -8.19 -0.69 1.46
CA HIS A 24 -9.25 -1.18 0.60
C HIS A 24 -10.39 -1.68 1.48
N GLN A 25 -11.61 -1.15 1.27
CA GLN A 25 -12.79 -1.51 2.07
C GLN A 25 -12.60 -1.40 3.60
N GLY A 26 -11.75 -0.47 4.04
CA GLY A 26 -11.45 -0.24 5.47
C GLY A 26 -10.33 -1.11 6.04
N GLN A 27 -9.75 -2.01 5.25
CA GLN A 27 -8.63 -2.88 5.65
C GLN A 27 -7.34 -2.45 4.94
N ARG A 28 -6.18 -2.61 5.58
CA ARG A 28 -4.90 -2.26 4.92
C ARG A 28 -4.67 -3.19 3.73
N HIS A 29 -4.55 -2.62 2.54
CA HIS A 29 -4.31 -3.38 1.33
C HIS A 29 -3.41 -2.56 0.41
N GLY A 30 -2.20 -3.05 0.19
CA GLY A 30 -1.20 -2.39 -0.63
C GLY A 30 0.15 -2.27 0.06
N VAL A 31 0.98 -1.37 -0.48
CA VAL A 31 2.32 -1.10 0.04
C VAL A 31 2.25 0.07 1.02
N VAL A 32 2.52 -0.21 2.29
CA VAL A 32 2.71 0.79 3.34
C VAL A 32 4.14 1.30 3.28
N LYS A 33 4.30 2.62 3.21
CA LYS A 33 5.60 3.26 3.07
C LYS A 33 5.83 4.23 4.20
N TRP A 34 7.05 4.22 4.72
CA TRP A 34 7.52 5.15 5.74
C TRP A 34 8.71 5.92 5.20
N TRP A 35 8.79 7.20 5.54
CA TRP A 35 9.87 8.07 5.10
C TRP A 35 10.47 8.81 6.29
N TYR A 36 11.80 8.88 6.29
CA TYR A 36 12.54 9.72 7.20
C TYR A 36 12.21 11.21 6.96
N LYS A 37 12.46 12.04 7.97
CA LYS A 37 12.33 13.51 7.86
C LYS A 37 13.20 14.12 6.75
N SER A 38 14.25 13.40 6.30
CA SER A 38 15.07 13.75 5.14
C SER A 38 14.32 13.61 3.81
N GLY A 39 13.25 12.82 3.76
CA GLY A 39 12.51 12.42 2.56
C GLY A 39 12.98 11.10 1.95
N GLN A 40 13.99 10.45 2.55
CA GLN A 40 14.43 9.12 2.13
C GLN A 40 13.44 8.07 2.62
N LEU A 41 13.18 7.07 1.78
CA LEU A 41 12.35 5.92 2.14
C LEU A 41 13.03 5.15 3.27
N GLU A 42 12.30 4.99 4.37
CA GLU A 42 12.75 4.29 5.56
C GLU A 42 12.46 2.79 5.46
N CYS A 43 11.21 2.44 5.17
CA CYS A 43 10.81 1.06 4.97
C CYS A 43 9.53 0.95 4.13
N GLU A 44 9.36 -0.23 3.53
CA GLU A 44 8.14 -0.64 2.85
C GLU A 44 7.64 -1.93 3.47
N ASN A 45 6.38 -1.96 3.87
CA ASN A 45 5.69 -3.16 4.34
C ASN A 45 4.54 -3.46 3.38
N TYR A 46 4.32 -4.74 3.12
CA TYR A 46 3.30 -5.19 2.17
C TYR A 46 2.14 -5.79 2.96
N PHE A 47 0.92 -5.37 2.65
CA PHE A 47 -0.29 -5.85 3.31
C PHE A 47 -1.33 -6.29 2.30
N LEU A 48 -1.98 -7.42 2.58
CA LEU A 48 -3.17 -7.91 1.89
C LEU A 48 -4.28 -8.05 2.92
N TYR A 49 -5.29 -7.19 2.87
CA TYR A 49 -6.46 -7.28 3.76
C TYR A 49 -6.09 -7.38 5.25
N ASP A 50 -5.28 -6.44 5.74
CA ASP A 50 -4.67 -6.40 7.08
C ASP A 50 -3.64 -7.48 7.43
N GLU A 51 -3.42 -8.46 6.55
CA GLU A 51 -2.39 -9.47 6.72
C GLU A 51 -1.03 -8.95 6.21
N PRO A 52 0.02 -8.95 7.05
CA PRO A 52 1.36 -8.63 6.60
C PRO A 52 1.88 -9.76 5.71
N VAL A 53 2.36 -9.40 4.53
CA VAL A 53 2.89 -10.36 3.56
C VAL A 53 4.29 -9.94 3.11
N THR A 54 4.99 -10.89 2.50
CA THR A 54 6.25 -10.60 1.82
C THR A 54 6.01 -9.89 0.50
N LYS A 55 7.06 -9.25 -0.02
CA LYS A 55 7.04 -8.60 -1.33
C LYS A 55 6.71 -9.59 -2.45
N GLU A 56 7.22 -10.81 -2.34
CA GLU A 56 6.99 -11.89 -3.28
C GLU A 56 5.53 -12.34 -3.31
N GLU A 57 4.92 -12.50 -2.13
CA GLU A 57 3.50 -12.85 -2.00
C GLU A 57 2.59 -11.76 -2.52
N TYR A 58 2.87 -10.50 -2.17
CA TYR A 58 2.11 -9.35 -2.67
C TYR A 58 2.15 -9.25 -4.20
N ARG A 59 3.33 -9.44 -4.82
CA ARG A 59 3.47 -9.45 -6.29
C ARG A 59 2.70 -10.59 -6.94
N LYS A 60 2.70 -11.78 -6.32
CA LYS A 60 1.89 -12.91 -6.82
C LYS A 60 0.40 -12.57 -6.77
N HIS A 61 -0.06 -11.96 -5.67
CA HIS A 61 -1.44 -11.51 -5.52
C HIS A 61 -1.81 -10.48 -6.60
N GLU A 62 -0.96 -9.46 -6.83
CA GLU A 62 -1.15 -8.46 -7.87
C GLU A 62 -1.20 -9.06 -9.29
N LEU A 63 -0.34 -10.05 -9.58
CA LEU A 63 -0.36 -10.77 -10.85
C LEU A 63 -1.63 -11.59 -11.04
N ILE A 64 -2.12 -12.27 -9.99
CA ILE A 64 -3.34 -13.08 -10.03
C ILE A 64 -4.56 -12.18 -10.26
N GLU A 65 -4.69 -11.07 -9.52
CA GLU A 65 -5.75 -10.06 -9.70
C GLU A 65 -5.75 -9.50 -11.12
N SER A 66 -4.57 -9.16 -11.66
CA SER A 66 -4.40 -8.66 -13.02
C SER A 66 -4.82 -9.70 -14.08
N LEU A 67 -4.42 -10.97 -13.91
CA LEU A 67 -4.81 -12.07 -14.81
C LEU A 67 -6.29 -12.44 -14.69
N ALA A 68 -6.89 -12.31 -13.51
CA ALA A 68 -8.32 -12.54 -13.29
C ALA A 68 -9.19 -11.52 -14.07
N CYS A 69 -8.70 -10.29 -14.25
CA CYS A 69 -9.36 -9.29 -15.08
C CYS A 69 -9.28 -9.56 -16.59
N LEU A 70 -8.29 -10.35 -17.04
CA LEU A 70 -8.04 -10.63 -18.48
C LEU A 70 -8.87 -11.79 -19.03
N ASN A 71 -9.51 -12.60 -18.19
CA ASN A 71 -10.34 -13.75 -18.58
C ASN A 71 -11.86 -13.45 -18.51
N LYS A 72 -12.27 -12.17 -18.56
CA LYS A 72 -13.68 -11.76 -18.66
C LYS A 72 -14.08 -11.42 -20.09
#